data_AF-A0A6B1AXY2-F1
#
_entry.id   AF-A0A6B1AXY2-F1
#
_cell.length_a   1.000
_cell.length_b   1.000
_cell.length_c   1.000
_cell.angle_alpha   90.00
_cell.angle_beta   90.00
_cell.angle_gamma   90.00
#
_symmetry.space_group_name_H-M   'P 1'
#
loop_
_entity.id
_entity.type
_entity.pdbx_description
1 polymer ?
#
loop_
_entity_poly.entity_id
_entity_poly.type
_entity_poly.pdbx_seq_one_letter_code
_entity_poly.pdbx_strand_id
1 'polypeptide(L)'
;MTTTSAPNRIARVLAVLSILLGGLCGGLIGYVVTDLQCHDGCPTGAGVVGVFSAIACAAGVAVVAVLALRAAAEWNQREARERAHQERGLT
;
A
#
# COMPACT_ATOMS: atom_id res chain seq x y z
N MET A 1 -32.13 8.20 -0.77
CA MET A 1 -30.88 8.74 -1.33
C MET A 1 -29.70 8.15 -0.58
N THR A 2 -29.17 7.01 -1.02
CA THR A 2 -27.84 6.52 -0.62
C THR A 2 -27.36 5.58 -1.73
N THR A 3 -26.69 6.13 -2.74
CA THR A 3 -25.91 5.30 -3.67
C THR A 3 -24.72 4.77 -2.87
N THR A 4 -24.84 3.53 -2.38
CA THR A 4 -23.71 2.84 -1.77
C THR A 4 -22.73 2.52 -2.89
N SER A 5 -21.76 3.40 -3.10
CA SER A 5 -20.58 3.12 -3.90
C SER A 5 -19.79 2.05 -3.17
N ALA A 6 -20.13 0.79 -3.43
CA ALA A 6 -19.43 -0.34 -2.84
C ALA A 6 -17.93 -0.13 -3.06
N PRO A 7 -17.14 0.08 -1.99
CA PRO A 7 -15.76 0.46 -2.16
C PRO A 7 -15.01 -0.69 -2.83
N ASN A 8 -14.23 -0.38 -3.87
CA ASN A 8 -13.45 -1.35 -4.62
C ASN A 8 -12.62 -2.22 -3.66
N ARG A 9 -13.14 -3.42 -3.36
CA ARG A 9 -12.54 -4.32 -2.37
C ARG A 9 -11.21 -4.88 -2.88
N ILE A 10 -11.13 -5.14 -4.18
CA ILE A 10 -9.94 -5.69 -4.84
C ILE A 10 -8.77 -4.70 -4.70
N ALA A 11 -9.03 -3.42 -4.94
CA ALA A 11 -8.05 -2.36 -4.75
C ALA A 11 -7.52 -2.26 -3.31
N ARG A 12 -8.40 -2.37 -2.30
CA ARG A 12 -7.98 -2.34 -0.89
C ARG A 12 -7.11 -3.56 -0.54
N VAL A 13 -7.48 -4.75 -1.01
CA VAL A 13 -6.71 -5.97 -0.77
C VAL A 13 -5.33 -5.89 -1.41
N LEU A 14 -5.24 -5.42 -2.66
CA LEU A 14 -3.95 -5.24 -3.34
C LEU A 14 -3.05 -4.25 -2.60
N ALA A 15 -3.58 -3.11 -2.14
CA ALA A 15 -2.81 -2.14 -1.36
C ALA A 15 -2.27 -2.76 -0.05
N VAL A 16 -3.11 -3.49 0.69
CA VAL A 16 -2.69 -4.17 1.92
C VAL A 16 -1.61 -5.21 1.63
N LEU A 17 -1.75 -6.00 0.56
CA LEU A 17 -0.75 -6.98 0.16
C LEU A 17 0.60 -6.34 -0.17
N SER A 18 0.61 -5.22 -0.89
CA SER A 18 1.84 -4.48 -1.20
C SER A 18 2.54 -3.97 0.07
N ILE A 19 1.78 -3.40 1.01
CA ILE A 19 2.31 -2.87 2.27
C ILE A 19 2.92 -4.00 3.12
N LEU A 20 2.21 -5.13 3.23
CA LEU A 20 2.69 -6.30 3.97
C LEU A 20 3.95 -6.88 3.35
N LEU A 21 3.99 -7.02 2.01
CA LEU A 21 5.15 -7.57 1.32
C LEU A 21 6.36 -6.64 1.43
N GLY A 22 6.16 -5.32 1.28
CA GLY A 22 7.22 -4.32 1.42
C GLY A 22 7.77 -4.25 2.85
N GLY A 23 6.89 -4.30 3.86
CA GLY A 23 7.30 -4.33 5.27
C GLY A 23 8.03 -5.61 5.66
N LEU A 24 7.54 -6.77 5.21
CA LEU A 24 8.16 -8.07 5.48
C LEU A 24 9.58 -8.13 4.88
N CYS A 25 9.74 -7.75 3.62
CA CYS A 25 11.05 -7.72 2.97
C CYS A 25 12.00 -6.71 3.64
N GLY A 26 11.54 -5.48 3.91
CA GLY A 26 12.35 -4.44 4.56
C GLY A 26 12.81 -4.84 5.97
N GLY A 27 11.92 -5.45 6.76
CA GLY A 27 12.24 -5.94 8.10
C GLY A 27 13.22 -7.10 8.11
N LEU A 28 13.07 -8.07 7.20
CA LEU A 28 14.04 -9.17 7.07
C LEU A 28 15.43 -8.65 6.70
N ILE A 29 15.51 -7.71 5.74
CA ILE A 29 16.78 -7.11 5.34
C ILE A 29 17.42 -6.36 6.51
N GLY A 30 16.65 -5.56 7.24
CA GLY A 30 17.14 -4.82 8.41
C GLY A 30 17.61 -5.74 9.55
N TYR A 31 16.94 -6.87 9.76
CA TYR A 31 17.36 -7.88 10.73
C TYR A 31 18.70 -8.51 10.33
N VAL A 32 18.80 -9.03 9.10
CA VAL A 32 20.01 -9.73 8.62
C VAL A 32 21.21 -8.79 8.59
N VAL A 33 21.04 -7.55 8.13
CA VAL A 33 22.13 -6.56 8.13
C VAL A 33 22.63 -6.29 9.55
N THR A 34 21.73 -6.12 10.50
CA THR A 34 22.12 -5.81 11.90
C THR A 34 22.75 -7.02 12.59
N ASP A 35 22.28 -8.24 12.26
CA ASP A 35 22.83 -9.50 12.74
C ASP A 35 24.29 -9.69 12.27
N LEU A 36 24.58 -9.39 10.99
CA LEU A 36 25.94 -9.42 10.43
C LEU A 36 26.90 -8.43 11.10
N GLN A 37 26.38 -7.34 11.66
CA GLN A 37 27.18 -6.27 12.27
C GLN A 37 27.52 -6.54 13.75
N CYS A 38 27.01 -7.60 14.37
CA CYS A 38 27.30 -7.95 15.76
C CYS A 38 28.05 -9.28 15.88
N HIS A 39 29.29 -9.23 16.39
CA HIS A 39 30.12 -10.43 16.60
C HIS A 39 29.63 -11.33 17.76
N ASP A 40 28.97 -10.75 18.77
CA ASP A 40 28.52 -11.46 19.97
C ASP A 40 27.03 -11.86 19.97
N GLY A 41 26.34 -11.75 18.82
CA GLY A 41 24.93 -12.14 18.69
C GLY A 41 24.02 -11.33 19.62
N CYS A 42 23.63 -10.13 19.17
CA CYS A 42 22.73 -9.26 19.93
C CYS A 42 21.32 -9.29 19.29
N PRO A 43 20.51 -10.34 19.51
CA PRO A 43 19.25 -10.56 18.80
C PRO A 43 18.22 -9.47 19.12
N THR A 44 18.30 -8.86 20.30
CA THR A 44 17.47 -7.73 20.71
C THR A 44 17.73 -6.49 19.87
N GLY A 45 19.00 -6.17 19.59
CA GLY A 45 19.36 -5.04 18.73
C GLY A 45 18.93 -5.26 17.28
N ALA A 46 19.18 -6.46 16.74
CA ALA A 46 18.76 -6.84 15.39
C ALA A 46 17.24 -6.84 15.22
N GLY A 47 16.51 -7.32 16.23
CA GLY A 47 15.05 -7.27 16.27
C GLY A 47 14.50 -5.84 16.24
N VAL A 48 15.07 -4.92 17.02
CA VAL A 48 14.63 -3.52 17.07
C VAL A 48 14.84 -2.85 15.71
N VAL A 49 16.03 -2.96 15.11
CA VAL A 49 16.31 -2.36 13.80
C VAL A 49 15.46 -3.00 12.70
N GLY A 50 15.24 -4.32 12.75
CA GLY A 50 14.31 -5.02 11.86
C GLY A 50 12.88 -4.48 11.95
N VAL A 51 12.35 -4.25 13.15
CA VAL A 51 11.00 -3.68 13.33
C VAL A 51 10.95 -2.22 12.87
N PHE A 52 11.95 -1.40 13.21
CA PHE A 52 11.99 0.02 12.80
C PHE A 52 12.04 0.15 11.27
N SER A 53 12.87 -0.64 10.60
CA SER A 53 12.97 -0.65 9.13
C SER A 53 11.69 -1.19 8.48
N ALA A 54 11.07 -2.24 9.03
CA ALA A 54 9.79 -2.74 8.56
C ALA A 54 8.69 -1.67 8.60
N ILE A 55 8.59 -0.92 9.70
CA ILE A 55 7.60 0.16 9.86
C ILE A 55 7.89 1.30 8.87
N ALA A 56 9.15 1.71 8.72
CA ALA A 56 9.53 2.77 7.78
C ALA A 56 9.21 2.39 6.32
N CYS A 57 9.55 1.16 5.91
CA CYS A 57 9.20 0.64 4.58
C CYS A 57 7.68 0.54 4.39
N ALA A 58 6.96 -0.01 5.37
CA ALA A 58 5.50 -0.12 5.31
C ALA A 58 4.82 1.25 5.19
N ALA A 59 5.29 2.25 5.93
CA ALA A 59 4.79 3.62 5.84
C ALA A 59 4.97 4.21 4.44
N GLY A 60 6.16 4.03 3.83
CA GLY A 60 6.43 4.49 2.47
C GLY A 60 5.51 3.83 1.43
N VAL A 61 5.37 2.50 1.49
CA VAL A 61 4.48 1.77 0.56
C VAL A 61 3.02 2.15 0.77
N ALA A 62 2.59 2.40 2.00
CA ALA A 62 1.22 2.82 2.30
C ALA A 62 0.88 4.16 1.63
N VAL A 63 1.79 5.14 1.67
CA VAL A 63 1.59 6.44 1.01
C VAL A 63 1.45 6.26 -0.50
N VAL A 64 2.38 5.53 -1.13
CA VAL A 64 2.34 5.27 -2.59
C VAL A 64 1.07 4.52 -2.98
N ALA A 65 0.66 3.51 -2.20
CA ALA A 65 -0.55 2.75 -2.45
C ALA A 65 -1.79 3.64 -2.37
N VAL A 66 -1.89 4.52 -1.37
CA VAL A 66 -2.99 5.50 -1.27
C VAL A 66 -3.00 6.41 -2.49
N LEU A 67 -1.85 6.96 -2.90
CA LEU A 67 -1.77 7.83 -4.08
C LEU A 67 -2.21 7.09 -5.36
N ALA A 68 -1.78 5.85 -5.56
CA ALA A 68 -2.20 5.02 -6.69
C ALA A 68 -3.70 4.76 -6.70
N LEU A 69 -4.30 4.49 -5.53
CA LEU A 69 -5.75 4.34 -5.38
C LEU A 69 -6.51 5.62 -5.71
N ARG A 70 -5.95 6.78 -5.36
CA ARG A 70 -6.55 8.09 -5.69
C ARG A 70 -6.52 8.33 -7.19
N ALA A 71 -5.39 8.07 -7.85
CA ALA A 71 -5.27 8.18 -9.30
C ALA A 71 -6.26 7.25 -10.03
N ALA A 72 -6.38 6.00 -9.59
CA ALA A 72 -7.33 5.04 -10.17
C ALA A 72 -8.79 5.48 -9.98
N ALA A 73 -9.13 6.08 -8.82
CA ALA A 73 -10.46 6.59 -8.56
C ALA A 73 -10.83 7.78 -9.46
N GLU A 74 -9.86 8.65 -9.75
CA GLU A 74 -10.07 9.79 -10.65
C GLU A 74 -10.40 9.34 -12.07
N TRP A 75 -9.69 8.34 -12.60
CA TRP A 75 -9.98 7.79 -13.93
C TRP A 75 -11.38 7.16 -14.01
N ASN A 76 -11.72 6.33 -13.03
CA ASN A 76 -13.04 5.67 -13.00
C ASN A 76 -14.19 6.69 -12.90
N GLN A 77 -13.99 7.83 -12.22
CA GLN A 77 -15.00 8.89 -12.20
C GLN A 77 -15.15 9.63 -13.54
N ARG A 78 -14.07 9.79 -14.30
CA ARG A 78 -14.13 10.41 -15.65
C ARG A 78 -14.92 9.53 -16.60
N GLU A 79 -14.60 8.23 -16.67
CA GLU A 79 -15.34 7.27 -17.51
C GLU A 79 -16.84 7.22 -17.16
N ALA A 80 -17.18 7.25 -15.87
CA ALA A 80 -18.58 7.26 -15.43
C ALA A 80 -19.33 8.52 -15.89
N ARG A 81 -18.67 9.69 -15.88
CA ARG A 81 -19.25 10.96 -16.37
C ARG A 81 -19.42 10.96 -17.88
N GLU A 82 -18.43 10.45 -18.62
CA GLU A 82 -18.48 10.34 -20.07
C GLU A 82 -19.63 9.45 -20.54
N ARG A 83 -19.80 8.27 -19.90
CA ARG A 83 -20.93 7.37 -20.16
C ARG A 83 -22.27 8.09 -19.95
N ALA A 84 -22.43 8.82 -18.84
CA ALA A 84 -23.66 9.56 -18.56
C ALA A 84 -23.92 10.72 -19.53
N HIS A 85 -22.87 11.35 -20.08
CA HIS A 85 -23.03 12.37 -21.13
C HIS A 85 -23.45 11.73 -22.46
N GLN A 86 -22.88 10.59 -22.81
CA GLN A 86 -23.22 9.87 -24.03
C GLN A 86 -24.67 9.36 -24.01
N GLU A 87 -25.15 8.87 -22.87
CA GLU A 87 -26.55 8.48 -22.69
C GLU A 87 -27.52 9.66 -22.87
N ARG A 88 -27.16 10.85 -22.37
CA ARG A 88 -27.96 12.07 -22.54
C ARG A 88 -27.93 12.65 -23.96
N GLY A 89 -26.90 12.35 -24.75
CA GLY A 89 -26.82 12.78 -26.15
C GLY A 89 -27.61 11.89 -27.11
N LEU A 90 -28.09 10.73 -26.64
CA LEU A 90 -28.84 9.75 -27.42
C LEU A 90 -30.37 9.88 -27.26
N THR A 91 -30.83 10.76 -26.36
CA THR A 91 -32.25 11.07 -26.08
C THR A 91 -32.58 12.49 -26.50
#